data_AF-A0A0K2GKK2-F1
#
_entry.id   AF-A0A0K2GKK2-F1
#
_cell.length_a   1.000
_cell.length_b   1.000
_cell.length_c   1.000
_cell.angle_alpha   90.00
_cell.angle_beta   90.00
_cell.angle_gamma   90.00
#
_symmetry.space_group_name_H-M   'P 1'
#
loop_
_entity.id
_entity.type
_entity.pdbx_description
1 polymer ?
#
loop_
_entity_poly.entity_id
_entity_poly.type
_entity_poly.pdbx_seq_one_letter_code
_entity_poly.pdbx_strand_id
1 'polypeptide(L)' 'MPDDLEYAVMCELVLDEQGRVLQYRLLNASGSLLFEQSALDALAKVTHVRPPPEGMDRTVIVKFFPPA' A
#
# COMPACT_ATOMS: atom_id res chain seq x y z
N MET A 1 -5.84 20.73 -4.53
CA MET A 1 -5.52 20.13 -5.83
C MET A 1 -6.16 18.75 -5.84
N PRO A 2 -7.27 18.54 -6.57
CA PRO A 2 -8.00 17.28 -6.58
C PRO A 2 -7.39 16.19 -7.48
N ASP A 3 -6.31 16.48 -8.22
CA ASP A 3 -5.92 15.67 -9.39
C ASP A 3 -4.86 14.59 -9.12
N ASP A 4 -4.19 14.59 -7.96
CA ASP A 4 -3.13 13.60 -7.65
C ASP A 4 -3.69 12.21 -7.33
N LEU A 5 -4.99 12.10 -7.06
CA LEU A 5 -5.68 10.83 -6.79
C LEU A 5 -5.90 10.00 -8.05
N GLU A 6 -5.96 10.64 -9.23
CA GLU A 6 -6.27 9.97 -10.50
C GLU A 6 -5.14 9.02 -10.94
N TYR A 7 -3.90 9.32 -10.53
CA TYR A 7 -2.70 8.56 -10.88
C TYR A 7 -2.09 7.81 -9.68
N ALA A 8 -2.75 7.80 -8.53
CA ALA A 8 -2.24 7.14 -7.33
C ALA A 8 -2.58 5.65 -7.31
N VAL A 9 -1.59 4.82 -6.98
CA VAL A 9 -1.80 3.41 -6.68
C VAL A 9 -2.13 3.26 -5.20
N MET A 10 -3.27 2.64 -4.90
CA MET A 10 -3.65 2.33 -3.52
C MET A 10 -3.56 0.84 -3.28
N CYS A 11 -2.86 0.46 -2.23
CA CYS A 11 -2.73 -0.92 -1.81
C CYS A 11 -3.16 -1.06 -0.35
N GLU A 12 -3.84 -2.15 -0.07
CA GLU A 12 -4.12 -2.60 1.29
C GLU A 12 -3.04 -3.57 1.73
N LEU A 13 -2.59 -3.45 2.98
CA LEU A 13 -1.72 -4.39 3.65
C LEU A 13 -2.43 -4.91 4.90
N VAL A 14 -2.44 -6.23 5.06
CA VAL A 14 -2.94 -6.91 6.26
C VAL A 14 -1.75 -7.33 7.11
N LEU A 15 -1.76 -6.94 8.38
CA LEU A 15 -0.66 -7.16 9.31
C LEU A 15 -1.03 -8.14 10.43
N ASP A 16 -0.02 -8.78 11.02
CA ASP A 16 -0.14 -9.43 12.32
C ASP A 16 0.09 -8.46 13.49
N GLU A 17 0.04 -8.98 14.72
CA GLU A 17 0.25 -8.23 15.96
C GLU A 17 1.64 -7.61 16.09
N GLN A 18 2.62 -8.17 15.38
CA GLN A 18 4.00 -7.74 15.41
C GLN A 18 4.31 -6.77 14.25
N GLY A 19 3.34 -6.51 13.36
CA GLY A 19 3.54 -5.68 12.17
C GLY A 19 4.12 -6.43 10.98
N ARG A 20 4.11 -7.78 10.98
CA ARG A 20 4.49 -8.57 9.81
C ARG A 20 3.39 -8.52 8.77
N VAL A 21 3.77 -8.37 7.51
CA VAL A 21 2.82 -8.37 6.39
C VAL A 21 2.36 -9.79 6.11
N LEU A 22 1.07 -10.04 6.26
CA LEU A 22 0.42 -11.32 5.94
C LEU A 22 -0.07 -11.35 4.49
N GLN A 23 -0.60 -10.23 4.02
CA GLN A 23 -1.16 -10.09 2.68
C GLN A 23 -1.08 -8.64 2.22
N TYR A 24 -0.99 -8.44 0.91
CA TYR A 24 -1.26 -7.16 0.27
C TYR A 24 -2.18 -7.34 -0.94
N ARG A 25 -2.97 -6.32 -1.27
CA ARG A 25 -3.81 -6.29 -2.47
C ARG A 25 -3.92 -4.89 -3.05
N LEU A 26 -4.07 -4.82 -4.37
CA LEU A 26 -4.37 -3.58 -5.08
C LEU A 26 -5.84 -3.19 -4.83
N LEU A 27 -6.07 -1.96 -4.36
CA LEU A 27 -7.41 -1.37 -4.17
C LEU A 27 -7.76 -0.40 -5.29
N ASN A 28 -6.78 0.38 -5.75
CA ASN A 28 -6.96 1.34 -6.83
C ASN A 28 -5.80 1.28 -7.81
N ALA A 29 -6.14 1.18 -9.09
CA ALA A 29 -5.23 1.25 -10.21
C ALA A 29 -4.97 2.72 -10.59
N SER A 30 -3.76 3.01 -11.05
CA SER A 30 -3.38 4.34 -11.56
C SER A 30 -3.64 4.49 -13.06
N GLY A 31 -3.99 3.39 -13.74
CA GLY A 31 -4.05 3.32 -15.20
C GLY A 31 -2.70 3.05 -15.86
N SER A 32 -1.60 3.03 -15.09
CA SER A 32 -0.27 2.66 -15.55
C SER A 32 0.15 1.31 -14.98
N LEU A 33 0.19 0.28 -15.84
CA LEU A 33 0.60 -1.08 -15.47
C LEU A 33 2.02 -1.13 -14.89
N LEU A 34 2.94 -0.33 -15.44
CA LEU A 34 4.32 -0.29 -14.95
C LEU A 34 4.40 0.31 -13.54
N PHE A 35 3.59 1.34 -13.27
CA PHE A 35 3.57 1.95 -11.95
C PHE A 35 2.93 1.03 -10.90
N GLU A 36 1.81 0.40 -11.26
CA GLU A 36 1.15 -0.62 -10.43
C GLU A 36 2.09 -1.79 -10.10
N GLN A 37 2.79 -2.32 -11.10
CA GLN A 37 3.76 -3.39 -10.89
C GLN A 37 4.88 -2.94 -9.95
N SER A 38 5.41 -1.72 -10.13
CA SER A 38 6.46 -1.20 -9.26
C SER A 38 6.02 -1.05 -7.81
N ALA A 39 4.76 -0.65 -7.57
CA ALA A 39 4.18 -0.54 -6.24
C ALA A 39 4.00 -1.92 -5.59
N LEU A 40 3.51 -2.92 -6.34
CA LEU A 40 3.38 -4.29 -5.86
C LEU A 40 4.75 -4.92 -5.56
N ASP A 41 5.74 -4.71 -6.41
CA ASP A 41 7.11 -5.18 -6.20
C ASP A 41 7.75 -4.54 -4.95
N ALA A 42 7.44 -3.28 -4.68
CA ALA A 42 7.87 -2.61 -3.46
C ALA A 42 7.22 -3.25 -2.22
N LEU A 43 5.90 -3.49 -2.25
CA LEU A 43 5.18 -4.14 -1.16
C LEU A 43 5.62 -5.58 -0.92
N ALA A 44 5.92 -6.34 -1.97
CA ALA A 44 6.45 -7.69 -1.86
C ALA A 44 7.78 -7.75 -1.07
N LYS A 45 8.55 -6.66 -1.08
CA LYS A 45 9.80 -6.53 -0.31
C LYS A 45 9.56 -6.06 1.13
N VAL A 46 8.39 -5.50 1.43
CA VAL A 46 8.02 -5.07 2.78
C VAL A 46 7.51 -6.29 3.55
N THR A 47 8.38 -6.87 4.37
CA THR A 47 8.04 -8.04 5.20
C THR A 47 7.58 -7.64 6.60
N HIS A 48 7.97 -6.45 7.07
CA HIS A 48 7.71 -5.98 8.42
C HIS A 48 7.60 -4.46 8.44
N VAL A 49 6.59 -3.96 9.14
CA VAL A 49 6.38 -2.54 9.42
C VAL A 49 6.17 -2.34 10.91
N ARG A 50 6.14 -1.09 11.37
CA ARG A 50 5.74 -0.83 12.75
C ARG A 50 4.30 -1.29 12.96
N PRO A 51 4.01 -2.08 14.01
CA PRO A 51 2.65 -2.54 14.26
C PRO A 51 1.70 -1.36 14.46
N PRO A 52 0.43 -1.48 14.06
CA PRO A 52 -0.60 -0.49 14.36
C PRO A 52 -0.74 -0.32 15.89
N PRO A 53 -1.07 0.88 16.37
CA PRO A 53 -1.38 1.10 17.78
C PRO A 53 -2.50 0.19 18.29
N GLU A 54 -2.50 -0.09 19.59
CA GLU A 54 -3.58 -0.87 20.21
C GLU A 54 -4.95 -0.24 19.94
N GLY A 55 -5.93 -1.07 19.57
CA GLY A 55 -7.29 -0.63 19.23
C GLY A 55 -7.48 -0.18 17.78
N MET A 56 -6.42 -0.12 16.97
CA MET A 56 -6.53 0.12 15.52
C MET A 56 -6.70 -1.19 14.74
N ASP A 57 -7.42 -1.13 13.62
CA ASP A 57 -7.49 -2.26 12.69
C ASP A 57 -6.10 -2.59 12.13
N ARG A 58 -5.85 -3.88 11.86
CA ARG A 58 -4.55 -4.37 11.35
C ARG A 58 -4.43 -4.26 9.83
N THR A 59 -5.34 -3.52 9.24
CA THR A 59 -5.41 -3.21 7.83
C THR A 59 -4.90 -1.78 7.61
N VAL A 60 -3.86 -1.64 6.81
CA VAL A 60 -3.26 -0.34 6.47
C VAL A 60 -3.38 -0.06 4.99
N ILE A 61 -3.69 1.20 4.66
CA ILE A 61 -3.79 1.67 3.28
C ILE A 61 -2.53 2.47 2.94
N VAL A 62 -1.78 1.98 1.96
CA VAL A 62 -0.59 2.65 1.43
C VAL A 62 -0.95 3.28 0.10
N LYS A 63 -0.62 4.57 -0.04
CA LYS A 63 -0.83 5.34 -1.27
C LYS A 63 0.52 5.65 -1.89
N PHE A 64 0.73 5.22 -3.12
CA PHE A 64 1.91 5.54 -3.91
C PHE A 64 1.57 6.67 -4.87
N PHE A 65 2.37 7.73 -4.81
CA PHE A 65 2.31 8.86 -5.73
C PHE A 65 3.47 8.76 -6.71
N PRO A 66 3.25 8.98 -8.01
CA PRO A 66 4.34 9.08 -8.95
C PRO A 66 5.22 10.28 -8.59
N PRO A 67 6.53 10.23 -8.91
CA PRO A 67 7.39 11.39 -8.76
C PRO A 67 6.87 12.54 -9.64
N ALA A 68 6.89 13.76 -9.10
CA ALA A 68 6.56 14.99 -9.80
C ALA A 68 7.62 15.38 -10.85
#